data_AF-A0A7K2CVB7-F1
#
_entry.id   AF-A0A7K2CVB7-F1
#
_cell.length_a   1.000
_cell.length_b   1.000
_cell.length_c   1.000
_cell.angle_alpha   90.00
_cell.angle_beta   90.00
_cell.angle_gamma   90.00
#
_symmetry.space_group_name_H-M   'P 1'
#
loop_
_entity.id
_entity.type
_entity.pdbx_description
1 polymer ?
#
loop_
_entity_poly.entity_id
_entity_poly.type
_entity_poly.pdbx_seq_one_letter_code
_entity_poly.pdbx_strand_id
1 'polypeptide(L)' 'MASEPIVERTDLPRGCERLYADAVGIEYVLVNGTEIITAGEPTGAALATLLLSGRDAEKVLP' A
#
# COMPACT_ATOMS: atom_id res chain seq x y z
N MET A 1 -14.30 -14.82 0.10
CA MET A 1 -14.49 -13.37 -0.12
C MET A 1 -13.15 -12.75 -0.44
N ALA A 2 -13.12 -11.62 -1.15
CA ALA A 2 -11.87 -11.00 -1.60
C ALA A 2 -11.31 -9.92 -0.64
N SER A 3 -12.13 -9.43 0.30
CA SER A 3 -11.76 -8.44 1.30
C SER A 3 -12.57 -8.63 2.59
N GLU A 4 -12.09 -8.03 3.68
CA GLU A 4 -12.83 -7.85 4.93
C GLU A 4 -14.02 -6.90 4.74
N PRO A 5 -14.95 -6.82 5.71
CA PRO A 5 -16.00 -5.80 5.72
C PRO A 5 -15.44 -4.38 5.70
N ILE A 6 -16.19 -3.47 5.07
CA ILE A 6 -15.82 -2.05 5.02
C ILE A 6 -15.98 -1.43 6.42
N VAL A 7 -14.98 -0.66 6.83
CA VAL A 7 -14.97 0.15 8.05
C VAL A 7 -14.48 1.57 7.76
N GLU A 8 -14.83 2.52 8.60
CA GLU A 8 -14.26 3.88 8.57
C GLU A 8 -12.93 3.91 9.35
N ARG A 9 -11.92 4.61 8.82
CA ARG A 9 -10.63 4.88 9.49
C ARG A 9 -10.27 6.36 9.39
N THR A 10 -9.66 6.91 10.44
CA THR A 10 -9.19 8.31 10.52
C THR A 10 -7.66 8.40 10.49
N ASP A 11 -7.01 7.64 9.61
CA ASP A 11 -5.56 7.45 9.56
C ASP A 11 -4.85 8.29 8.48
N LEU A 12 -5.57 9.20 7.83
CA LEU A 12 -5.01 10.15 6.87
C LEU A 12 -4.48 11.42 7.55
N PRO A 13 -3.62 12.21 6.86
CA PRO A 13 -3.14 13.48 7.38
C PRO A 13 -4.29 14.38 7.86
N ARG A 14 -4.07 15.04 9.01
CA ARG A 14 -5.09 15.83 9.72
C ARG A 14 -6.30 15.03 10.23
N GLY A 15 -6.20 13.70 10.33
CA GLY A 15 -7.26 12.86 10.88
C GLY A 15 -8.46 12.69 9.94
N CYS A 16 -8.27 12.93 8.63
CA CYS A 16 -9.33 12.72 7.65
C CYS A 16 -9.80 11.27 7.61
N GLU A 17 -11.10 11.09 7.41
CA GLU A 17 -11.76 9.79 7.30
C GLU A 17 -11.59 9.18 5.90
N ARG A 18 -11.51 7.85 5.86
CA ARG A 18 -11.64 7.05 4.64
C ARG A 18 -12.39 5.75 4.90
N LEU A 19 -13.05 5.24 3.88
CA LEU A 19 -13.53 3.85 3.85
C LEU A 19 -12.33 2.92 3.59
N TYR A 20 -12.23 1.87 4.39
CA TYR A 20 -11.16 0.89 4.32
C TYR A 20 -11.73 -0.52 4.45
N ALA A 21 -11.18 -1.46 3.69
CA ALA A 21 -11.42 -2.89 3.84
C ALA A 21 -10.09 -3.59 3.62
N ASP A 22 -9.69 -4.44 4.57
CA ASP A 22 -8.43 -5.17 4.45
C ASP A 22 -8.50 -6.24 3.38
N ALA A 23 -7.36 -6.58 2.79
CA ALA A 23 -7.29 -7.61 1.76
C ALA A 23 -7.29 -9.01 2.41
N VAL A 24 -8.05 -9.94 1.83
CA VAL A 24 -8.05 -11.34 2.28
C VAL A 24 -7.14 -12.17 1.37
N GLY A 25 -6.17 -12.86 1.96
CA GLY A 25 -5.25 -13.76 1.26
C GLY A 25 -3.95 -13.12 0.75
N ILE A 26 -3.64 -11.88 1.15
CA ILE A 26 -2.36 -11.22 0.87
C ILE A 26 -1.45 -11.37 2.09
N GLU A 27 -0.47 -12.27 2.00
CA GLU A 27 0.40 -12.61 3.14
C GLU A 27 1.71 -11.82 3.17
N TYR A 28 2.27 -11.49 1.99
CA TYR A 28 3.56 -10.82 1.87
C TYR A 28 3.48 -9.73 0.81
N VAL A 29 3.96 -8.54 1.16
CA VAL A 29 4.09 -7.41 0.23
C VAL A 29 5.48 -6.82 0.43
N LEU A 30 6.21 -6.67 -0.68
CA LEU A 30 7.56 -6.10 -0.66
C LEU A 30 7.57 -4.75 -1.38
N VAL A 31 8.29 -3.80 -0.79
CA VAL A 31 8.62 -2.51 -1.42
C VAL A 31 10.13 -2.35 -1.36
N ASN A 32 10.75 -2.07 -2.51
CA ASN A 32 12.21 -1.90 -2.63
C ASN A 32 13.01 -3.07 -2.01
N GLY A 33 12.52 -4.31 -2.16
CA GLY A 33 13.15 -5.52 -1.64
C GLY A 33 12.95 -5.79 -0.15
N THR A 34 12.17 -4.96 0.55
CA THR A 34 11.86 -5.16 1.98
C THR A 34 10.38 -5.47 2.18
N GLU A 35 10.07 -6.44 3.04
CA GLU A 35 8.70 -6.77 3.41
C GLU A 35 8.06 -5.62 4.20
N ILE A 36 6.97 -5.07 3.66
CA ILE A 36 6.11 -4.09 4.32
C ILE A 36 4.85 -4.73 4.91
N ILE A 37 4.46 -5.91 4.40
CA ILE A 37 3.48 -6.83 4.98
C ILE A 37 4.16 -8.19 5.12
N THR A 38 4.04 -8.82 6.28
CA THR A 38 4.53 -10.18 6.58
C THR A 38 3.47 -10.93 7.36
N ALA A 39 3.09 -12.13 6.89
CA ALA A 39 2.00 -12.92 7.47
C ALA A 39 0.68 -12.12 7.63
N GLY A 40 0.36 -11.30 6.62
CA GLY A 40 -0.84 -10.47 6.59
C GLY A 40 -0.78 -9.18 7.41
N GLU A 41 0.30 -8.94 8.16
CA GLU A 41 0.41 -7.80 9.08
C GLU A 41 1.43 -6.76 8.61
N PRO A 42 1.16 -5.44 8.80
CA PRO A 42 2.14 -4.39 8.49
C PRO A 42 3.40 -4.46 9.35
N THR A 43 4.57 -4.38 8.73
CA THR A 43 5.86 -4.41 9.44
C THR A 43 6.26 -3.05 10.03
N GLY A 44 5.62 -1.97 9.61
CA GLY A 44 5.94 -0.59 10.00
C GLY A 44 7.12 0.02 9.22
N ALA A 45 7.70 -0.68 8.24
CA ALA A 45 8.77 -0.16 7.41
C ALA A 45 8.29 0.96 6.47
N ALA A 46 8.94 2.13 6.51
CA ALA A 46 8.63 3.28 5.67
C ALA A 46 9.66 3.48 4.56
N LEU A 47 9.67 2.56 3.57
CA LEU A 47 10.71 2.49 2.53
C LEU A 47 10.27 3.03 1.16
N ALA A 48 9.29 3.94 1.16
CA ALA A 48 8.77 4.51 -0.08
C ALA A 48 9.73 5.56 -0.65
N THR A 49 9.95 5.51 -1.97
CA THR A 49 10.66 6.53 -2.74
C THR A 49 9.68 7.20 -3.69
N LEU A 50 9.74 8.53 -3.80
CA LEU A 50 8.93 9.25 -4.78
C LEU A 50 9.40 8.93 -6.20
N LEU A 51 8.52 8.30 -6.99
CA LEU A 51 8.74 8.05 -8.40
C LEU A 51 8.12 9.19 -9.23
N LEU A 52 8.92 9.78 -10.11
CA LEU A 52 8.54 10.87 -10.99
C LEU A 52 8.50 10.38 -12.44
N SER A 53 7.35 10.55 -13.09
CA SER A 53 7.20 10.26 -14.51
C SER A 53 8.18 11.09 -15.35
N GLY A 54 8.86 10.45 -16.30
CA GLY A 54 9.90 11.05 -17.13
C GLY A 54 11.30 11.12 -16.50
N ARG A 55 11.45 10.84 -15.20
CA ARG A 55 12.75 10.61 -14.54
C ARG A 55 12.97 9.14 -14.22
N ASP A 56 11.98 8.52 -13.57
CA ASP A 56 12.08 7.17 -13.02
C ASP A 56 11.29 6.14 -13.83
N ALA A 57 10.64 6.55 -14.92
CA ALA A 57 9.87 5.69 -15.80
C ALA A 57 10.07 6.08 -17.28
N GLU A 58 10.21 5.08 -18.13
CA GLU A 58 10.30 5.24 -19.58
C GLU A 58 8.93 5.16 -20.24
N LYS A 59 8.70 5.98 -21.27
CA LYS A 59 7.48 5.88 -22.08
C LYS A 59 7.65 4.78 -23.11
N VAL A 60 6.71 3.84 -23.14
CA VAL A 60 6.56 2.90 -24.25
C VAL A 60 5.70 3.57 -25.32
N LEU A 61 6.22 3.65 -26.54
CA LEU A 61 5.47 4.09 -27.72
C LEU A 61 4.81 2.87 -28.40
N PRO A 62 3.63 3.05 -29.04
CA PRO A 62 2.93 1.98 -29.72
C PRO A 62 3.72 1.36 -30.89
#